data_AF-A0A947W688-F1
#
_entry.id   AF-A0A947W688-F1
#
_cell.length_a   1.000
_cell.length_b   1.000
_cell.length_c   1.000
_cell.angle_alpha   90.00
_cell.angle_beta   90.00
_cell.angle_gamma   90.00
#
_symmetry.space_group_name_H-M   'P 1'
#
loop_
_entity.id
_entity.type
_entity.pdbx_description
1 polymer ?
#
loop_
_entity_poly.entity_id
_entity_poly.type
_entity_poly.pdbx_seq_one_letter_code
_entity_poly.pdbx_strand_id
1 'polypeptide(L)'
;MIENKKKLYTFICVALRNFLFGHLVSNRYKKDMAIPETITFDTGSQKEIVNITSLFTCATTGNLIDPAEVFNNFTKSLSRSIIAESYELIKTYCEQTNQMSIFKSWRYYNFNRVIRNCTSHGTGGTLNRWPPELSKSDVTIVKWRHKEVRKSMVGSSVSLLTDPEIVQFAKDQITFIDQKLS
;
A
#
# COMPACT_ATOMS: atom_id res chain seq x y z
N MET A 1 27.25 12.03 0.19
CA MET A 1 27.00 11.03 1.26
C MET A 1 26.00 11.52 2.32
N ILE A 2 26.15 12.75 2.84
CA ILE A 2 25.23 13.38 3.81
C ILE A 2 23.81 13.57 3.25
N GLU A 3 23.70 13.88 1.95
CA GLU A 3 22.42 14.11 1.27
C GLU A 3 21.59 12.83 1.07
N ASN A 4 22.26 11.69 0.85
CA ASN A 4 21.63 10.37 0.78
C ASN A 4 21.13 9.90 2.15
N LYS A 5 21.85 10.25 3.24
CA LYS A 5 21.37 10.00 4.62
C LYS A 5 20.16 10.86 4.98
N LYS A 6 20.11 12.14 4.56
CA LYS A 6 18.94 13.01 4.75
C LYS A 6 17.70 12.51 4.00
N LYS A 7 17.88 12.04 2.75
CA LYS A 7 16.78 11.41 1.98
C LYS A 7 16.29 10.13 2.67
N LEU A 8 17.19 9.24 3.08
CA LEU A 8 16.84 8.01 3.79
C LEU A 8 16.11 8.28 5.11
N TYR A 9 16.58 9.26 5.89
CA TYR A 9 15.93 9.71 7.12
C TYR A 9 14.54 10.27 6.84
N THR A 10 14.38 11.06 5.77
CA THR A 10 13.07 11.58 5.35
C THR A 10 12.10 10.45 4.99
N PHE A 11 12.55 9.44 4.24
CA PHE A 11 11.72 8.28 3.90
C PHE A 11 11.33 7.43 5.12
N ILE A 12 12.26 7.21 6.05
CA ILE A 12 11.98 6.48 7.30
C ILE A 12 11.02 7.29 8.18
N CYS A 13 11.20 8.60 8.31
CA CYS A 13 10.27 9.45 9.05
C CYS A 13 8.90 9.55 8.38
N VAL A 14 8.79 9.39 7.07
CA VAL A 14 7.50 9.30 6.36
C VAL A 14 6.83 7.95 6.61
N ALA A 15 7.58 6.85 6.55
CA ALA A 15 7.07 5.50 6.85
C ALA A 15 6.61 5.39 8.31
N LEU A 16 7.41 5.89 9.26
CA LEU A 16 7.06 5.96 10.69
C LEU A 16 5.86 6.87 10.91
N ARG A 17 5.80 8.05 10.27
CA ARG A 17 4.62 8.92 10.34
C ARG A 17 3.36 8.23 9.84
N ASN A 18 3.43 7.50 8.74
CA ASN A 18 2.28 6.78 8.19
C ASN A 18 1.85 5.65 9.14
N PHE A 19 2.79 4.88 9.68
CA PHE A 19 2.48 3.85 10.67
C PHE A 19 1.79 4.43 11.92
N LEU A 20 2.35 5.50 12.49
CA LEU A 20 1.82 6.17 13.67
C LEU A 20 0.44 6.81 13.40
N PHE A 21 0.28 7.49 12.26
CA PHE A 21 -0.98 8.12 11.88
C PHE A 21 -2.07 7.06 11.67
N GLY A 22 -1.79 5.96 10.96
CA GLY A 22 -2.73 4.87 10.80
C GLY A 22 -3.16 4.23 12.12
N HIS A 23 -2.19 4.00 13.01
CA HIS A 23 -2.42 3.41 14.32
C HIS A 23 -3.24 4.34 15.26
N LEU A 24 -3.00 5.65 15.18
CA LEU A 24 -3.75 6.65 15.94
C LEU A 24 -5.16 6.84 15.39
N VAL A 25 -5.30 6.94 14.06
CA VAL A 25 -6.57 7.16 13.37
C VAL A 25 -7.49 5.95 13.51
N SER A 26 -6.98 4.73 13.36
CA SER A 26 -7.79 3.50 13.53
C SER A 26 -8.31 3.33 14.95
N ASN A 27 -7.60 3.84 15.95
CA ASN A 27 -7.97 3.72 17.36
C ASN A 27 -8.81 4.92 17.88
N ARG A 28 -8.94 6.02 17.14
CA ARG A 28 -9.51 7.28 17.67
C ARG A 28 -10.60 7.95 16.83
N TYR A 29 -11.12 7.32 15.79
CA TYR A 29 -12.39 7.75 15.16
C TYR A 29 -13.65 7.50 16.02
N LYS A 30 -13.51 7.42 17.35
CA LYS A 30 -14.56 7.83 18.28
C LYS A 30 -14.30 9.32 18.55
N LYS A 31 -15.04 10.18 17.84
CA LYS A 31 -15.03 11.65 17.94
C LYS A 31 -14.75 12.11 19.37
N ASP A 32 -13.83 13.07 19.53
CA ASP A 32 -13.60 13.89 20.74
C ASP A 32 -12.38 13.55 21.64
N MET A 33 -11.42 12.74 21.22
CA MET A 33 -10.17 12.54 22.00
C MET A 33 -9.00 13.41 21.52
N ALA A 34 -8.44 14.22 22.43
CA ALA A 34 -7.21 15.00 22.24
C ALA A 34 -6.03 14.11 21.83
N ILE A 35 -5.34 14.48 20.73
CA ILE A 35 -4.13 13.78 20.23
C ILE A 35 -3.11 13.70 21.38
N PRO A 36 -2.58 12.52 21.73
CA PRO A 36 -1.63 12.42 22.82
C PRO A 36 -0.30 13.02 22.36
N GLU A 37 0.44 13.67 23.25
CA GLU A 37 1.72 14.29 22.86
C GLU A 37 2.81 13.26 22.58
N THR A 38 2.65 12.06 23.16
CA THR A 38 3.59 10.94 23.04
C THR A 38 2.83 9.63 22.83
N ILE A 39 3.49 8.67 22.17
CA ILE A 39 3.08 7.27 22.13
C ILE A 39 4.23 6.43 22.68
N THR A 40 3.91 5.47 23.53
CA THR A 40 4.88 4.51 24.04
C THR A 40 4.74 3.19 23.29
N PHE A 41 5.82 2.72 22.68
CA PHE A 41 5.93 1.40 22.09
C PHE A 41 6.58 0.46 23.09
N ASP A 42 5.94 -0.67 23.36
CA ASP A 42 6.54 -1.75 24.14
C ASP A 42 7.17 -2.74 23.16
N THR A 43 8.50 -2.79 23.11
CA THR A 43 9.25 -3.69 22.21
C THR A 43 9.60 -5.01 22.89
N GLY A 44 9.00 -5.31 24.05
CA GLY A 44 9.27 -6.49 24.87
C GLY A 44 10.59 -6.45 25.65
N SER A 45 11.56 -5.65 25.19
CA SER A 45 12.84 -5.43 25.89
C SER A 45 12.97 -4.03 26.46
N GLN A 46 12.31 -3.02 25.86
CA GLN A 46 12.29 -1.65 26.34
C GLN A 46 10.96 -0.96 25.97
N LYS A 47 10.65 0.10 26.72
CA LYS A 47 9.58 1.03 26.35
C LYS A 47 10.19 2.23 25.63
N GLU A 48 9.91 2.36 24.35
CA GLU A 48 10.32 3.52 23.56
C GLU A 48 9.20 4.56 23.57
N ILE A 49 9.52 5.77 24.04
CA ILE A 49 8.57 6.90 24.05
C ILE A 49 8.87 7.77 22.84
N VAL A 50 7.89 7.88 21.94
CA VAL A 50 7.97 8.72 20.75
C VAL A 50 7.12 9.97 20.97
N ASN A 51 7.75 11.15 20.92
CA ASN A 51 7.01 12.42 20.89
C ASN A 51 6.38 12.59 19.50
N ILE A 52 5.06 12.51 19.45
CA ILE A 52 4.30 12.64 18.21
C ILE A 52 3.77 14.06 18.00
N THR A 53 3.78 14.93 19.03
CA THR A 53 3.43 16.34 18.88
C THR A 53 4.24 16.95 17.76
N SER A 54 5.56 16.78 17.75
CA SER A 54 6.43 17.30 16.67
C SER A 54 6.07 16.77 15.26
N LEU A 55 5.51 15.55 15.15
CA LEU A 55 5.10 14.95 13.89
C LEU A 55 3.79 15.56 13.35
N PHE A 56 2.88 15.95 14.25
CA PHE A 56 1.65 16.67 13.91
C PHE A 56 1.92 18.18 13.72
N THR A 57 2.71 18.79 14.59
CA THR A 57 3.12 20.20 14.55
C THR A 57 3.84 20.54 13.25
N CYS A 58 4.68 19.65 12.71
CA CYS A 58 5.33 19.85 11.41
C CYS A 58 4.32 19.90 10.24
N ALA A 59 3.17 19.24 10.37
CA ALA A 59 2.09 19.26 9.37
C ALA A 59 1.11 20.42 9.57
N THR A 60 0.94 20.93 10.79
CA THR A 60 -0.13 21.90 11.13
C THR A 60 0.33 23.31 11.47
N THR A 61 1.57 23.53 11.91
CA THR A 61 2.02 24.86 12.39
C THR A 61 2.81 25.68 11.38
N GLY A 62 3.07 25.14 10.19
CA GLY A 62 3.89 25.83 9.18
C GLY A 62 3.15 26.53 8.05
N ASN A 63 1.84 26.32 7.85
CA ASN A 63 1.18 26.61 6.55
C ASN A 63 1.91 25.98 5.34
N LEU A 64 2.77 24.97 5.55
CA LEU A 64 3.67 24.44 4.53
C LEU A 64 3.05 23.28 3.72
N ILE A 65 2.05 22.59 4.26
CA ILE A 65 1.36 21.47 3.59
C ILE A 65 -0.11 21.46 4.01
N ASP A 66 -1.03 21.37 3.06
CA ASP A 66 -2.47 21.25 3.30
C ASP A 66 -2.77 19.94 4.08
N PRO A 67 -3.45 19.98 5.25
CA PRO A 67 -3.85 18.78 5.98
C PRO A 67 -4.63 17.76 5.13
N ALA A 68 -5.41 18.22 4.15
CA ALA A 68 -6.11 17.35 3.20
C ALA A 68 -5.12 16.60 2.28
N GLU A 69 -4.02 17.25 1.90
CA GLU A 69 -2.94 16.64 1.10
C GLU A 69 -2.19 15.57 1.91
N VAL A 70 -1.92 15.84 3.19
CA VAL A 70 -1.30 14.85 4.10
C VAL A 70 -2.21 13.63 4.24
N PHE A 71 -3.50 13.84 4.50
CA PHE A 71 -4.47 12.75 4.62
C PHE A 71 -4.58 11.94 3.32
N ASN A 72 -4.64 12.60 2.17
CA ASN A 72 -4.68 11.96 0.86
C ASN A 72 -3.41 11.11 0.60
N ASN A 73 -2.22 11.63 0.93
CA ASN A 73 -0.97 10.90 0.77
C ASN A 73 -0.88 9.69 1.71
N PHE A 74 -1.43 9.82 2.92
CA PHE A 74 -1.55 8.73 3.86
C PHE A 74 -2.49 7.63 3.36
N THR A 75 -3.71 7.97 2.93
CA THR A 75 -4.66 7.00 2.37
C THR A 75 -4.07 6.30 1.15
N LYS A 76 -3.41 7.04 0.24
CA LYS A 76 -2.67 6.44 -0.89
C LYS A 76 -1.57 5.48 -0.43
N SER A 77 -0.90 5.75 0.70
CA SER A 77 0.09 4.84 1.28
C SER A 77 -0.54 3.53 1.73
N LEU A 78 -1.66 3.60 2.46
CA LEU A 78 -2.39 2.41 2.89
C LEU A 78 -2.88 1.58 1.69
N SER A 79 -3.42 2.24 0.67
CA SER A 79 -3.90 1.57 -0.55
C SER A 79 -2.76 0.84 -1.29
N ARG A 80 -1.58 1.47 -1.40
CA ARG A 80 -0.39 0.81 -1.98
C ARG A 80 0.05 -0.39 -1.15
N SER A 81 0.04 -0.27 0.17
CA SER A 81 0.39 -1.37 1.08
C SER A 81 -0.59 -2.52 0.95
N ILE A 82 -1.90 -2.27 0.94
CA ILE A 82 -2.90 -3.33 0.76
C ILE A 82 -2.66 -4.07 -0.56
N ILE A 83 -2.48 -3.36 -1.68
CA ILE A 83 -2.24 -4.00 -2.98
C ILE A 83 -0.95 -4.82 -2.97
N ALA A 84 0.16 -4.23 -2.52
CA ALA A 84 1.47 -4.88 -2.60
C ALA A 84 1.61 -6.04 -1.61
N GLU A 85 1.33 -5.79 -0.33
CA GLU A 85 1.56 -6.75 0.75
C GLU A 85 0.61 -7.95 0.65
N SER A 86 -0.67 -7.73 0.33
CA SER A 86 -1.61 -8.83 0.18
C SER A 86 -1.21 -9.78 -0.95
N TYR A 87 -0.69 -9.26 -2.08
CA TYR A 87 -0.20 -10.09 -3.17
C TYR A 87 1.00 -10.92 -2.74
N GLU A 88 1.99 -10.29 -2.10
CA GLU A 88 3.19 -11.00 -1.64
C GLU A 88 2.86 -12.04 -0.57
N LEU A 89 1.97 -11.74 0.39
CA LEU A 89 1.55 -12.70 1.40
C LEU A 89 0.87 -13.94 0.80
N ILE A 90 -0.09 -13.75 -0.12
CA ILE A 90 -0.76 -14.86 -0.81
C ILE A 90 0.27 -15.66 -1.62
N LYS A 91 1.17 -14.98 -2.34
CA LYS A 91 2.22 -15.61 -3.12
C LYS A 91 3.14 -16.46 -2.23
N THR A 92 3.67 -15.90 -1.15
CA THR A 92 4.56 -16.58 -0.21
C THR A 92 3.87 -17.79 0.40
N TYR A 93 2.62 -17.65 0.83
CA TYR A 93 1.84 -18.77 1.34
C TYR A 93 1.69 -19.88 0.29
N CYS A 94 1.34 -19.53 -0.95
CA CYS A 94 1.19 -20.50 -2.03
C CYS A 94 2.52 -21.15 -2.43
N GLU A 95 3.64 -20.44 -2.32
CA GLU A 95 4.99 -21.00 -2.54
C GLU A 95 5.34 -22.01 -1.44
N GLN A 96 5.06 -21.69 -0.18
CA GLN A 96 5.33 -22.57 0.97
C GLN A 96 4.43 -23.81 1.01
N THR A 97 3.20 -23.70 0.53
CA THR A 97 2.20 -24.78 0.53
C THR A 97 2.09 -25.50 -0.81
N ASN A 98 2.94 -25.17 -1.80
CA ASN A 98 2.89 -25.71 -3.16
C ASN A 98 1.56 -25.46 -3.91
N GLN A 99 0.82 -24.39 -3.57
CA GLN A 99 -0.47 -24.01 -4.17
C GLN A 99 -0.34 -22.91 -5.25
N MET A 100 0.86 -22.67 -5.77
CA MET A 100 1.10 -21.62 -6.78
C MET A 100 0.31 -21.82 -8.09
N SER A 101 -0.01 -23.06 -8.47
CA SER A 101 -0.88 -23.34 -9.62
C SER A 101 -2.30 -22.80 -9.39
N ILE A 102 -2.84 -23.01 -8.19
CA ILE A 102 -4.16 -22.51 -7.79
C ILE A 102 -4.16 -20.98 -7.82
N PHE A 103 -3.16 -20.33 -7.24
CA PHE A 103 -3.06 -18.87 -7.26
C PHE A 103 -2.95 -18.29 -8.67
N LYS A 104 -2.13 -18.88 -9.54
CA LYS A 104 -2.01 -18.45 -10.95
C LYS A 104 -3.29 -18.66 -11.74
N SER A 105 -4.14 -19.62 -11.36
CA SER A 105 -5.44 -19.88 -11.99
C SER A 105 -6.52 -18.88 -11.58
N TRP A 106 -6.29 -18.09 -10.53
CA TRP A 106 -7.27 -17.11 -10.09
C TRP A 106 -7.52 -16.07 -11.19
N ARG A 107 -8.79 -15.83 -11.55
CA ARG A 107 -9.17 -14.93 -12.65
C ARG A 107 -8.60 -13.51 -12.56
N TYR A 108 -8.26 -13.06 -11.34
CA TYR A 108 -7.69 -11.73 -11.10
C TYR A 108 -6.19 -11.74 -10.85
N TYR A 109 -5.52 -12.88 -10.94
CA TYR A 109 -4.08 -13.03 -10.69
C TYR A 109 -3.25 -12.03 -11.51
N ASN A 110 -3.47 -11.98 -12.83
CA ASN A 110 -2.69 -11.11 -13.72
C ASN A 110 -2.97 -9.63 -13.47
N PHE A 111 -4.22 -9.27 -13.13
CA PHE A 111 -4.54 -7.90 -12.73
C PHE A 111 -3.80 -7.53 -11.44
N ASN A 112 -3.90 -8.38 -10.41
CA ASN A 112 -3.24 -8.18 -9.12
C ASN A 112 -1.72 -7.99 -9.28
N ARG A 113 -1.09 -8.88 -10.05
CA ARG A 113 0.34 -8.79 -10.38
C ARG A 113 0.72 -7.48 -11.06
N VAL A 114 -0.09 -7.01 -12.02
CA VAL A 114 0.17 -5.76 -12.76
C VAL A 114 0.00 -4.54 -11.85
N ILE A 115 -1.09 -4.45 -11.08
CA ILE A 115 -1.31 -3.29 -10.19
C ILE A 115 -0.26 -3.22 -9.08
N ARG A 116 0.18 -4.37 -8.54
CA ARG A 116 1.30 -4.45 -7.59
C ARG A 116 2.59 -3.90 -8.19
N ASN A 117 2.84 -4.08 -9.48
CA ASN A 117 4.02 -3.49 -10.12
C ASN A 117 3.92 -1.98 -10.30
N CYS A 118 2.71 -1.41 -10.21
CA CYS A 118 2.47 0.02 -10.30
C CYS A 118 2.63 0.75 -8.95
N THR A 119 2.68 0.03 -7.82
CA THR A 119 2.73 0.62 -6.47
C THR A 119 4.14 1.03 -6.01
N SER A 120 5.17 1.00 -6.87
CA SER A 120 6.55 1.28 -6.46
C SER A 120 6.75 2.72 -5.93
N HIS A 121 7.60 2.84 -4.91
CA HIS A 121 7.74 4.01 -4.02
C HIS A 121 8.17 5.33 -4.69
N GLY A 122 8.56 5.33 -5.97
CA GLY A 122 9.05 6.51 -6.67
C GLY A 122 8.06 7.17 -7.63
N THR A 123 7.07 6.43 -8.15
CA THR A 123 6.25 6.91 -9.28
C THR A 123 4.74 6.85 -9.02
N GLY A 124 4.30 6.42 -7.84
CA GLY A 124 2.94 6.65 -7.36
C GLY A 124 1.82 6.17 -8.29
N GLY A 125 1.93 4.97 -8.89
CA GLY A 125 0.90 4.41 -9.77
C GLY A 125 1.29 4.30 -11.24
N THR A 126 2.52 4.64 -11.63
CA THR A 126 2.98 4.44 -13.01
C THR A 126 3.21 2.97 -13.34
N LEU A 127 2.66 2.52 -14.46
CA LEU A 127 2.95 1.20 -15.02
C LEU A 127 4.31 1.24 -15.74
N ASN A 128 5.37 0.92 -15.02
CA ASN A 128 6.72 1.00 -15.58
C ASN A 128 7.03 -0.11 -16.59
N ARG A 129 6.43 -1.30 -16.41
CA ARG A 129 6.71 -2.47 -17.26
C ARG A 129 5.52 -3.41 -17.33
N TRP A 130 5.23 -3.90 -18.54
CA TRP A 130 4.31 -5.02 -18.73
C TRP A 130 4.99 -6.35 -18.39
N PRO A 131 4.35 -7.26 -17.63
CA PRO A 131 4.93 -8.57 -17.32
C PRO A 131 5.36 -9.32 -18.60
N PRO A 132 6.60 -9.82 -18.69
CA PRO A 132 7.10 -10.49 -19.89
C PRO A 132 6.29 -11.71 -20.29
N GLU A 133 5.79 -12.47 -19.31
CA GLU A 133 4.98 -13.67 -19.54
C GLU A 133 3.65 -13.32 -20.20
N LEU A 134 3.04 -12.19 -19.83
CA LEU A 134 1.84 -11.69 -20.52
C LEU A 134 2.15 -11.28 -21.95
N SER A 135 3.34 -10.71 -22.21
CA SER A 135 3.77 -10.39 -23.57
C SER A 135 3.99 -11.64 -24.42
N LYS A 136 4.51 -12.71 -23.84
CA LYS A 136 4.73 -13.99 -24.53
C LYS A 136 3.43 -14.72 -24.87
N SER A 137 2.35 -14.45 -24.14
CA SER A 137 1.03 -15.04 -24.34
C SER A 137 0.06 -14.10 -25.06
N ASP A 138 0.55 -13.04 -25.71
CA ASP A 138 -0.24 -12.02 -26.41
C ASP A 138 -1.36 -11.35 -25.57
N VAL A 139 -1.22 -11.39 -24.24
CA VAL A 139 -2.16 -10.73 -23.32
C VAL A 139 -1.82 -9.25 -23.24
N THR A 140 -2.70 -8.42 -23.80
CA THR A 140 -2.54 -6.96 -23.85
C THR A 140 -3.44 -6.21 -22.87
N ILE A 141 -4.38 -6.90 -22.22
CA ILE A 141 -5.35 -6.32 -21.27
C ILE A 141 -5.49 -7.27 -20.09
N VAL A 142 -5.43 -6.74 -18.88
CA VAL A 142 -5.81 -7.45 -17.64
C VAL A 142 -6.98 -6.73 -16.99
N LYS A 143 -7.90 -7.49 -16.39
CA LYS A 143 -9.15 -6.93 -15.84
C LYS A 143 -9.39 -7.37 -14.41
N TRP A 144 -10.02 -6.47 -13.65
CA TRP A 144 -10.65 -6.77 -12.38
C TRP A 144 -11.98 -6.04 -12.33
N ARG A 145 -13.09 -6.79 -12.30
CA ARG A 145 -14.45 -6.26 -12.41
C ARG A 145 -14.56 -5.32 -13.61
N HIS A 146 -14.84 -4.04 -13.39
CA HIS A 146 -14.97 -3.01 -14.43
C HIS A 146 -13.65 -2.26 -14.72
N LYS A 147 -12.56 -2.56 -13.99
CA LYS A 147 -11.25 -1.96 -14.22
C LYS A 147 -10.45 -2.75 -15.23
N GLU A 148 -9.72 -2.02 -16.07
CA GLU A 148 -8.83 -2.58 -17.06
C GLU A 148 -7.48 -1.87 -16.99
N VAL A 149 -6.40 -2.66 -17.03
CA VAL A 149 -5.05 -2.13 -17.26
C VAL A 149 -4.56 -2.71 -18.58
N ARG A 150 -4.00 -1.86 -19.44
CA ARG A 150 -3.61 -2.21 -20.80
C ARG A 150 -2.10 -2.10 -20.96
N LYS A 151 -1.51 -2.94 -21.82
CA LYS A 151 -0.10 -2.88 -22.19
C LYS A 151 0.29 -1.52 -22.75
N SER A 152 -0.61 -0.85 -23.46
CA SER A 152 -0.40 0.50 -23.99
C SER A 152 -0.25 1.58 -22.91
N MET A 153 -0.59 1.29 -21.66
CA MET A 153 -0.43 2.22 -20.53
C MET A 153 0.99 2.20 -19.94
N VAL A 154 1.91 1.38 -20.48
CA VAL A 154 3.30 1.38 -20.03
C VAL A 154 3.91 2.77 -20.19
N GLY A 155 4.58 3.24 -19.14
CA GLY A 155 5.13 4.60 -19.04
C GLY A 155 4.11 5.66 -18.62
N SER A 156 2.83 5.31 -18.49
CA SER A 156 1.77 6.23 -18.05
C SER A 156 1.39 5.99 -16.59
N SER A 157 0.92 7.06 -15.93
CA SER A 157 0.25 6.94 -14.62
C SER A 157 -1.05 6.16 -14.77
N VAL A 158 -1.21 5.11 -13.97
CA VAL A 158 -2.43 4.32 -13.89
C VAL A 158 -3.12 4.71 -12.59
N SER A 159 -4.38 5.16 -12.69
CA SER A 159 -5.23 5.29 -11.51
C SER A 159 -5.43 3.89 -10.93
N LEU A 160 -4.76 3.59 -9.81
CA LEU A 160 -4.72 2.25 -9.23
C LEU A 160 -6.13 1.74 -8.90
N LEU A 161 -6.68 2.18 -7.78
CA LEU A 161 -8.01 1.85 -7.29
C LEU A 161 -8.42 2.98 -6.33
N THR A 162 -9.71 3.33 -6.33
CA THR A 162 -10.32 4.20 -5.32
C THR A 162 -10.46 3.48 -3.98
N ASP A 163 -10.70 4.20 -2.88
CA ASP A 163 -10.80 3.57 -1.55
C ASP A 163 -11.88 2.46 -1.48
N PRO A 164 -13.11 2.63 -2.00
CA PRO A 164 -14.09 1.55 -2.04
C PRO A 164 -13.62 0.35 -2.88
N GLU A 165 -12.88 0.61 -3.95
CA GLU A 165 -12.33 -0.44 -4.81
C GLU A 165 -11.18 -1.20 -4.13
N ILE A 166 -10.34 -0.54 -3.34
CA ILE A 166 -9.30 -1.19 -2.52
C ILE A 166 -9.94 -2.16 -1.52
N VAL A 167 -11.00 -1.72 -0.82
CA VAL A 167 -11.73 -2.59 0.11
C VAL A 167 -12.34 -3.77 -0.63
N GLN A 168 -12.99 -3.53 -1.78
CA GLN A 168 -13.58 -4.61 -2.56
C GLN A 168 -12.52 -5.57 -3.12
N PHE A 169 -11.35 -5.06 -3.49
CA PHE A 169 -10.22 -5.85 -3.96
C PHE A 169 -9.69 -6.78 -2.88
N ALA A 170 -9.51 -6.26 -1.66
CA ALA A 170 -9.13 -7.06 -0.50
C ALA A 170 -10.18 -8.14 -0.18
N LYS A 171 -11.48 -7.82 -0.26
CA LYS A 171 -12.56 -8.81 -0.07
C LYS A 171 -12.54 -9.92 -1.12
N ASP A 172 -12.25 -9.58 -2.38
CA ASP A 172 -12.12 -10.57 -3.46
C ASP A 172 -10.91 -11.49 -3.24
N GLN A 173 -9.82 -10.97 -2.65
CA GLN A 173 -8.65 -11.77 -2.24
C GLN A 173 -8.96 -12.70 -1.07
N ILE A 174 -9.60 -12.20 -0.01
CA ILE A 174 -10.05 -13.00 1.14
C ILE A 174 -10.97 -14.14 0.66
N THR A 175 -11.95 -13.82 -0.18
CA THR A 175 -12.85 -14.83 -0.75
C THR A 175 -12.09 -15.88 -1.55
N PHE A 176 -11.06 -15.49 -2.31
CA PHE A 176 -10.22 -16.45 -3.02
C PHE A 176 -9.46 -17.36 -2.06
N ILE A 177 -8.85 -16.80 -1.00
CA ILE A 177 -8.13 -17.57 0.02
C ILE A 177 -9.07 -18.60 0.66
N ASP A 178 -10.21 -18.15 1.18
CA ASP A 178 -11.17 -18.99 1.91
C ASP A 178 -11.76 -20.11 1.05
N GLN A 179 -11.95 -19.87 -0.26
CA GLN A 179 -12.63 -20.81 -1.14
C GLN A 179 -11.69 -21.74 -1.92
N LYS A 180 -10.41 -21.37 -2.08
CA LYS A 180 -9.50 -22.04 -3.03
C LYS A 180 -8.20 -22.53 -2.41
N LEU A 181 -7.75 -21.94 -1.32
CA LEU A 181 -6.51 -22.34 -0.67
C LEU A 181 -6.82 -23.25 0.53
N SER A 182 -5.93 -24.23 0.78
CA SER A 182 -5.99 -25.18 1.89
C SER A 182 -4.92 -24.89 2.92
#